data_AF-A0A949XEC0-F1
#
_entry.id   AF-A0A949XEC0-F1
#
_cell.length_a   1.000
_cell.length_b   1.000
_cell.length_c   1.000
_cell.angle_alpha   90.00
_cell.angle_beta   90.00
_cell.angle_gamma   90.00
#
_symmetry.space_group_name_H-M   'P 1'
#
loop_
_entity.id
_entity.type
_entity.pdbx_description
1 polymer ?
#
loop_
_entity_poly.entity_id
_entity_poly.type
_entity_poly.pdbx_seq_one_letter_code
_entity_poly.pdbx_strand_id
1 'polypeptide(L)'
;MRKVAVCIKQIPLVDDANFDPVTKTIRRDGINIIGAYDLTAIAEAVALKRQFGAETTVVTMGPPQARSALADALAMGIDRAVHLEDRAFAGSDTLATARALALWLEGEGFDLVLLGKYSLDAETGQVGPEIAELLRVPQVTGVCKLKIDGATLRVERESDEGLEEVECGLPALITCAERLIKPIGVRPKAREEAKSKPLTALRAAELSPDTAQFGLAGSPTWVQEVRTQEGPKVHCEFIETSDPIEAARQLLRALEGRNALSPRSTQRTCIASDVRKPMVGKDVWIACETNMAGEITRGSLELLSSGDKLAQNLGGAVFAVGFPASIARHAALLASYGADRILALDHPELERYAPETIAEAMANLVRERTPFALLLCASERGRDWGPRLAARLKLGLTGDAIGLELDSEGRLVALKPAFGGNIVAPILSKTYPQMATVRSGVMELAEPFPSRTAEMEIVRPALTPARSRVLNSRSILDPTIVPLEGAEVVVGIGMGVGGPDGIERVKDLARALDAAVCATRRVTDEGWMPRQLQVGLTGKTIEPRLYFAIGISGAPNHLIGI
;
A
#
# COMPACT_ATOMS: atom_id res chain seq x y z
N MET A 1 30.31 -3.32 3.26
CA MET A 1 29.36 -2.24 3.54
C MET A 1 30.06 -1.17 4.36
N ARG A 2 30.01 0.09 3.91
CA ARG A 2 30.66 1.25 4.49
C ARG A 2 29.66 2.33 4.89
N LYS A 3 28.60 2.57 4.10
CA LYS A 3 27.62 3.65 4.35
C LYS A 3 26.18 3.15 4.24
N VAL A 4 25.37 3.50 5.24
CA VAL A 4 23.92 3.22 5.29
C VAL A 4 23.15 4.52 5.47
N ALA A 5 22.16 4.76 4.62
CA ALA A 5 21.23 5.88 4.76
C ALA A 5 19.88 5.40 5.32
N VAL A 6 19.22 6.24 6.11
CA VAL A 6 17.85 6.01 6.57
C VAL A 6 16.99 7.23 6.24
N CYS A 7 15.98 7.07 5.39
CA CYS A 7 15.00 8.13 5.17
C CYS A 7 13.84 7.94 6.13
N ILE A 8 13.47 8.98 6.87
CA ILE A 8 12.38 8.94 7.85
C ILE A 8 11.39 10.07 7.63
N LYS A 9 10.16 9.87 8.09
CA LYS A 9 9.09 10.87 8.10
C LYS A 9 8.48 10.99 9.50
N GLN A 10 8.11 12.22 9.86
CA GLN A 10 7.22 12.47 10.99
C GLN A 10 5.76 12.35 10.56
N ILE A 11 4.96 11.67 11.36
CA ILE A 11 3.52 11.53 11.17
C ILE A 11 2.77 11.97 12.44
N PRO A 12 1.52 12.42 12.32
CA PRO A 12 0.67 12.64 13.50
C PRO A 12 0.54 11.35 14.33
N LEU A 13 0.66 11.46 15.65
CA LEU A 13 0.34 10.37 16.57
C LEU A 13 -1.16 10.02 16.45
N VAL A 14 -1.50 8.73 16.54
CA VAL A 14 -2.89 8.25 16.64
C VAL A 14 -3.06 7.60 18.00
N ASP A 15 -3.92 8.19 18.85
CA ASP A 15 -4.24 7.67 20.17
C ASP A 15 -5.71 7.94 20.56
N ASP A 16 -6.16 7.37 21.68
CA ASP A 16 -7.54 7.55 22.16
C ASP A 16 -7.89 9.03 22.42
N ALA A 17 -6.90 9.87 22.76
CA ALA A 17 -7.13 11.26 23.12
C ALA A 17 -7.37 12.15 21.90
N ASN A 18 -6.93 11.74 20.72
CA ASN A 18 -7.05 12.51 19.48
C ASN A 18 -7.88 11.84 18.37
N PHE A 19 -8.43 10.65 18.63
CA PHE A 19 -9.32 9.90 17.73
C PHE A 19 -10.79 9.98 18.15
N ASP A 20 -11.67 10.28 17.19
CA ASP A 20 -13.12 10.14 17.36
C ASP A 20 -13.58 8.78 16.79
N PRO A 21 -14.08 7.84 17.63
CA PRO A 21 -14.46 6.50 17.17
C PRO A 21 -15.73 6.46 16.31
N VAL A 22 -16.56 7.50 16.34
CA VAL A 22 -17.78 7.59 15.52
C VAL A 22 -17.43 8.15 14.16
N THR A 23 -16.69 9.26 14.12
CA THR A 23 -16.29 9.88 12.84
C THR A 23 -15.01 9.28 12.25
N LYS A 24 -14.35 8.37 12.99
CA LYS A 24 -13.05 7.79 12.66
C LYS A 24 -11.96 8.85 12.36
N THR A 25 -12.13 10.11 12.81
CA THR A 25 -11.21 11.23 12.47
C THR A 25 -10.13 11.46 13.53
N ILE A 26 -8.97 11.95 13.10
CA ILE A 26 -7.81 12.30 13.95
C ILE A 26 -7.58 13.81 13.98
N ARG A 27 -7.40 14.40 15.18
CA ARG A 27 -7.07 15.83 15.34
C ARG A 27 -5.60 16.12 15.01
N ARG A 28 -5.35 17.14 14.19
CA ARG A 28 -4.01 17.46 13.61
C ARG A 28 -3.08 18.31 14.48
N ASP A 29 -3.59 19.00 15.49
CA ASP A 29 -2.76 19.86 16.38
C ASP A 29 -1.95 19.05 17.42
N GLY A 30 -1.84 17.74 17.21
CA GLY A 30 -1.20 16.79 18.09
C GLY A 30 0.30 16.66 17.89
N ILE A 31 0.89 15.78 18.70
CA ILE A 31 2.32 15.46 18.67
C ILE A 31 2.63 14.66 17.40
N ASN A 32 3.67 15.06 16.67
CA ASN A 32 4.24 14.25 15.60
C ASN A 32 5.29 13.29 16.13
N ILE A 33 5.28 12.06 15.62
CA ILE A 33 6.22 10.99 15.98
C ILE A 33 6.91 10.43 14.74
N ILE A 34 8.04 9.76 14.93
CA ILE A 34 8.64 8.93 13.88
C ILE A 34 7.70 7.75 13.62
N GLY A 35 7.43 7.47 12.33
CA GLY A 35 6.57 6.35 11.95
C GLY A 35 7.09 5.01 12.47
N ALA A 36 6.18 4.09 12.79
CA ALA A 36 6.55 2.78 13.35
C ALA A 36 7.52 2.00 12.45
N TYR A 37 7.29 2.01 11.13
CA TYR A 37 8.19 1.38 10.17
C TYR A 37 9.55 2.08 10.06
N ASP A 38 9.59 3.41 10.20
CA ASP A 38 10.83 4.19 10.19
C ASP A 38 11.68 3.92 11.43
N LEU A 39 11.04 3.70 12.59
CA LEU A 39 11.74 3.24 13.80
C LEU A 39 12.41 1.88 13.59
N THR A 40 11.76 0.97 12.84
CA THR A 40 12.36 -0.30 12.45
C THR A 40 13.55 -0.10 11.51
N ALA A 41 13.44 0.82 10.54
CA ALA A 41 14.54 1.17 9.64
C ALA A 41 15.75 1.76 10.39
N ILE A 42 15.52 2.65 11.38
CA ILE A 42 16.57 3.17 12.27
C ILE A 42 17.23 2.03 13.05
N ALA A 43 16.43 1.15 13.64
CA ALA A 43 16.94 0.03 14.43
C ALA A 43 17.83 -0.90 13.59
N GLU A 44 17.44 -1.17 12.35
CA GLU A 44 18.22 -1.98 11.42
C GLU A 44 19.54 -1.29 11.04
N ALA A 45 19.53 0.01 10.75
CA ALA A 45 20.75 0.77 10.48
C ALA A 45 21.76 0.69 11.63
N VAL A 46 21.27 0.79 12.87
CA VAL A 46 22.10 0.67 14.07
C VAL A 46 22.63 -0.76 14.24
N ALA A 47 21.86 -1.78 13.88
CA ALA A 47 22.33 -3.17 13.87
C ALA A 47 23.44 -3.39 12.83
N LEU A 48 23.25 -2.89 11.60
CA LEU A 48 24.24 -2.97 10.52
C LEU A 48 25.53 -2.21 10.87
N LYS A 49 25.42 -1.06 11.52
CA LYS A 49 26.56 -0.33 12.08
C LYS A 49 27.36 -1.19 13.07
N ARG A 50 26.68 -1.87 14.00
CA ARG A 50 27.35 -2.75 14.97
C ARG A 50 28.01 -3.97 14.30
N GLN A 51 27.36 -4.50 13.27
CA GLN A 51 27.84 -5.70 12.58
C GLN A 51 29.00 -5.42 11.62
N PHE A 52 28.94 -4.32 10.86
CA PHE A 52 29.86 -4.03 9.75
C PHE A 52 30.74 -2.79 9.96
N GLY A 53 30.54 -2.04 11.05
CA GLY A 53 31.21 -0.75 11.25
C GLY A 53 30.76 0.32 10.26
N ALA A 54 29.57 0.18 9.67
CA ALA A 54 29.03 1.12 8.69
C ALA A 54 28.74 2.49 9.33
N GLU A 55 29.08 3.56 8.61
CA GLU A 55 28.63 4.91 8.93
C GLU A 55 27.14 5.05 8.61
N THR A 56 26.38 5.56 9.58
CA THR A 56 24.92 5.70 9.46
C THR A 56 24.50 7.16 9.37
N THR A 57 23.76 7.52 8.32
CA THR A 57 23.17 8.87 8.20
C THR A 57 21.65 8.78 8.08
N VAL A 58 20.93 9.52 8.92
CA VAL A 58 19.47 9.67 8.82
C VAL A 58 19.12 10.97 8.10
N VAL A 59 18.13 10.92 7.21
CA VAL A 59 17.63 12.09 6.48
C VAL A 59 16.13 12.22 6.62
N THR A 60 15.65 13.45 6.72
CA THR A 60 14.22 13.77 6.59
C THR A 60 14.04 15.05 5.77
N MET A 61 12.99 15.08 4.96
CA MET A 61 12.50 16.30 4.32
C MET A 61 11.22 16.72 5.04
N GLY A 62 11.21 17.94 5.56
CA GLY A 62 10.06 18.38 6.34
C GLY A 62 10.21 19.77 6.95
N PRO A 63 9.14 20.28 7.57
CA PRO A 63 9.14 21.58 8.23
C PRO A 63 10.08 21.61 9.45
N PRO A 64 10.35 22.78 10.07
CA PRO A 64 11.30 22.91 11.18
C PRO A 64 11.09 21.91 12.33
N GLN A 65 9.84 21.54 12.65
CA GLN A 65 9.54 20.55 13.68
C GLN A 65 10.06 19.13 13.38
N ALA A 66 10.35 18.79 12.12
CA ALA A 66 10.94 17.51 11.73
C ALA A 66 12.32 17.28 12.34
N ARG A 67 13.01 18.36 12.74
CA ARG A 67 14.30 18.32 13.41
C ARG A 67 14.29 17.49 14.71
N SER A 68 13.16 17.42 15.41
CA SER A 68 13.06 16.60 16.63
C SER A 68 13.16 15.10 16.33
N ALA A 69 12.63 14.62 15.19
CA ALA A 69 12.76 13.23 14.79
C ALA A 69 14.22 12.88 14.45
N LEU A 70 14.95 13.80 13.81
CA LEU A 70 16.37 13.61 13.56
C LEU A 70 17.17 13.52 14.87
N ALA A 71 16.87 14.39 15.84
CA ALA A 71 17.50 14.34 17.16
C ALA A 71 17.21 13.01 17.89
N ASP A 72 15.99 12.50 17.80
CA ASP A 72 15.62 11.21 18.39
C ASP A 72 16.32 10.04 17.68
N ALA A 73 16.44 10.06 16.35
CA ALA A 73 17.19 9.06 15.59
C ALA A 73 18.70 9.07 15.92
N LEU A 74 19.30 10.26 16.10
CA LEU A 74 20.67 10.40 16.60
C LEU A 74 20.81 9.80 18.01
N ALA A 75 19.82 10.00 18.89
CA ALA A 75 19.79 9.41 20.22
C ALA A 75 19.58 7.89 20.22
N MET A 76 18.95 7.33 19.18
CA MET A 76 18.80 5.88 18.99
C MET A 76 20.10 5.19 18.54
N GLY A 77 21.07 5.94 18.00
CA GLY A 77 22.41 5.41 17.69
C GLY A 77 22.98 5.77 16.32
N ILE A 78 22.22 6.49 15.48
CA ILE A 78 22.69 7.00 14.19
C ILE A 78 23.87 7.97 14.38
N ASP A 79 24.81 8.01 13.41
CA ASP A 79 26.01 8.85 13.49
C ASP A 79 25.75 10.32 13.14
N ARG A 80 25.04 10.55 12.03
CA ARG A 80 24.79 11.88 11.48
C ARG A 80 23.34 12.04 11.02
N ALA A 81 22.84 13.27 11.06
CA ALA A 81 21.53 13.64 10.57
C ALA A 81 21.61 14.72 9.49
N VAL A 82 20.70 14.64 8.51
CA VAL A 82 20.49 15.65 7.47
C VAL A 82 19.02 16.06 7.45
N HIS A 83 18.77 17.36 7.46
CA HIS A 83 17.45 17.95 7.37
C HIS A 83 17.33 18.69 6.03
N LEU A 84 16.50 18.19 5.12
CA LEU A 84 16.13 18.93 3.92
C LEU A 84 15.01 19.91 4.31
N GLU A 85 15.39 21.16 4.58
CA GLU A 85 14.51 22.21 5.10
C GLU A 85 14.54 23.44 4.19
N ASP A 86 13.48 23.61 3.39
CA ASP A 86 13.25 24.82 2.63
C ASP A 86 11.75 24.95 2.31
N ARG A 87 11.26 26.19 2.19
CA ARG A 87 9.89 26.45 1.71
C ARG A 87 9.67 25.95 0.29
N ALA A 88 10.71 25.86 -0.52
CA ALA A 88 10.65 25.28 -1.86
C ALA A 88 10.19 23.81 -1.88
N PHE A 89 10.31 23.07 -0.77
CA PHE A 89 9.80 21.70 -0.66
C PHE A 89 8.31 21.62 -0.27
N ALA A 90 7.67 22.75 0.06
CA ALA A 90 6.31 22.75 0.58
C ALA A 90 5.29 22.28 -0.48
N GLY A 91 4.32 21.47 -0.04
CA GLY A 91 3.28 20.92 -0.90
C GLY A 91 3.76 19.82 -1.86
N SER A 92 4.96 19.26 -1.62
CA SER A 92 5.46 18.11 -2.39
C SER A 92 4.54 16.91 -2.25
N ASP A 93 4.22 16.29 -3.37
CA ASP A 93 3.79 14.90 -3.45
C ASP A 93 4.98 13.93 -3.29
N THR A 94 4.68 12.64 -3.44
CA THR A 94 5.64 11.54 -3.29
C THR A 94 6.80 11.63 -4.26
N LEU A 95 6.54 11.86 -5.55
CA LEU A 95 7.61 11.93 -6.55
C LEU A 95 8.54 13.15 -6.34
N ALA A 96 7.98 14.33 -6.01
CA ALA A 96 8.81 15.50 -5.68
C ALA A 96 9.64 15.27 -4.41
N THR A 97 9.07 14.59 -3.40
CA THR A 97 9.77 14.18 -2.18
C THR A 97 10.91 13.19 -2.49
N ALA A 98 10.62 12.16 -3.27
CA ALA A 98 11.59 11.15 -3.70
C ALA A 98 12.74 11.80 -4.49
N ARG A 99 12.46 12.80 -5.32
CA ARG A 99 13.46 13.56 -6.08
C ARG A 99 14.43 14.31 -5.18
N ALA A 100 13.93 15.04 -4.18
CA ALA A 100 14.78 15.75 -3.22
C ALA A 100 15.68 14.78 -2.43
N LEU A 101 15.11 13.69 -1.93
CA LEU A 101 15.87 12.66 -1.21
C LEU A 101 16.90 11.96 -2.10
N ALA A 102 16.53 11.60 -3.34
CA ALA A 102 17.42 10.94 -4.29
C ALA A 102 18.63 11.81 -4.67
N LEU A 103 18.43 13.12 -4.90
CA LEU A 103 19.54 14.05 -5.19
C LEU A 103 20.56 14.10 -4.05
N TRP A 104 20.09 14.13 -2.80
CA TRP A 104 20.98 14.06 -1.65
C TRP A 104 21.67 12.69 -1.56
N LEU A 105 20.94 11.60 -1.73
CA LEU A 105 21.47 10.23 -1.68
C LEU A 105 22.56 9.99 -2.72
N GLU A 106 22.37 10.49 -3.94
CA GLU A 106 23.34 10.40 -5.04
C GLU A 106 24.65 11.11 -4.71
N GLY A 107 24.59 12.32 -4.15
CA GLY A 107 25.77 13.11 -3.79
C GLY A 107 26.59 12.52 -2.63
N GLU A 108 25.95 11.80 -1.71
CA GLU A 108 26.62 11.26 -0.52
C GLU A 108 27.24 9.85 -0.76
N GLY A 109 26.63 9.06 -1.65
CA GLY A 109 27.03 7.69 -1.99
C GLY A 109 26.73 6.69 -0.87
N PHE A 110 26.01 5.61 -1.17
CA PHE A 110 25.57 4.63 -0.17
C PHE A 110 25.66 3.19 -0.67
N ASP A 111 25.86 2.24 0.24
CA ASP A 111 25.73 0.80 -0.05
C ASP A 111 24.29 0.32 0.16
N LEU A 112 23.58 0.88 1.15
CA LEU A 112 22.20 0.50 1.45
C LEU A 112 21.39 1.71 1.90
N VAL A 113 20.19 1.87 1.33
CA VAL A 113 19.21 2.86 1.75
C VAL A 113 18.04 2.14 2.41
N LEU A 114 17.68 2.57 3.62
CA LEU A 114 16.58 2.04 4.41
C LEU A 114 15.45 3.07 4.52
N LEU A 115 14.22 2.61 4.38
CA LEU A 115 13.00 3.39 4.64
C LEU A 115 12.00 2.53 5.41
N GLY A 116 11.04 3.13 6.11
CA GLY A 116 9.85 2.39 6.52
C GLY A 116 9.04 1.89 5.32
N LYS A 117 8.27 0.81 5.49
CA LYS A 117 7.41 0.21 4.45
C LYS A 117 6.48 1.23 3.78
N TYR A 118 5.76 2.00 4.60
CA TYR A 118 4.94 3.16 4.21
C TYR A 118 4.66 4.02 5.45
N SER A 119 4.14 5.24 5.27
CA SER A 119 3.71 6.08 6.38
C SER A 119 2.23 5.84 6.71
N LEU A 120 1.86 5.78 8.00
CA LEU A 120 0.49 5.41 8.42
C LEU A 120 -0.55 6.51 8.15
N ASP A 121 -0.11 7.75 7.95
CA ASP A 121 -0.96 8.90 7.66
C ASP A 121 -1.40 8.97 6.19
N ALA A 122 -0.62 8.38 5.29
CA ALA A 122 -0.82 8.49 3.84
C ALA A 122 -0.84 7.14 3.11
N GLU A 123 -0.29 6.07 3.68
CA GLU A 123 -0.37 4.69 3.18
C GLU A 123 0.07 4.48 1.71
N THR A 124 0.87 5.38 1.15
CA THR A 124 1.18 5.36 -0.29
C THR A 124 2.21 4.28 -0.66
N GLY A 125 3.24 4.09 0.16
CA GLY A 125 4.35 3.17 -0.11
C GLY A 125 5.25 3.58 -1.29
N GLN A 126 5.15 4.82 -1.79
CA GLN A 126 5.71 5.21 -3.09
C GLN A 126 7.16 5.70 -3.04
N VAL A 127 7.53 6.44 -1.99
CA VAL A 127 8.81 7.18 -1.95
C VAL A 127 10.03 6.25 -2.07
N GLY A 128 9.99 5.07 -1.44
CA GLY A 128 11.08 4.08 -1.53
C GLY A 128 11.31 3.60 -2.97
N PRO A 129 10.30 2.99 -3.62
CA PRO A 129 10.37 2.60 -5.03
C PRO A 129 10.76 3.74 -6.00
N GLU A 130 10.23 4.96 -5.78
CA GLU A 130 10.56 6.12 -6.61
C GLU A 130 12.05 6.51 -6.46
N ILE A 131 12.58 6.53 -5.23
CA ILE A 131 14.02 6.76 -4.98
C ILE A 131 14.86 5.68 -5.67
N ALA A 132 14.46 4.41 -5.59
CA ALA A 132 15.22 3.32 -6.19
C ALA A 132 15.32 3.44 -7.72
N GLU A 133 14.26 3.90 -8.38
CA GLU A 133 14.29 4.23 -9.81
C GLU A 133 15.23 5.40 -10.10
N LEU A 134 15.11 6.49 -9.34
CA LEU A 134 15.91 7.71 -9.54
C LEU A 134 17.41 7.46 -9.34
N LEU A 135 17.78 6.67 -8.33
CA LEU A 135 19.16 6.25 -8.06
C LEU A 135 19.63 5.09 -8.96
N ARG A 136 18.72 4.50 -9.74
CA ARG A 136 18.97 3.31 -10.55
C ARG A 136 19.57 2.18 -9.73
N VAL A 137 18.95 1.80 -8.63
CA VAL A 137 19.33 0.66 -7.78
C VAL A 137 18.22 -0.39 -7.70
N PRO A 138 18.53 -1.67 -7.44
CA PRO A 138 17.50 -2.65 -7.10
C PRO A 138 16.78 -2.25 -5.81
N GLN A 139 15.50 -2.63 -5.72
CA GLN A 139 14.69 -2.43 -4.52
C GLN A 139 14.12 -3.76 -4.01
N VAL A 140 13.93 -3.86 -2.70
CA VAL A 140 13.06 -4.86 -2.10
C VAL A 140 12.17 -4.23 -1.02
N THR A 141 10.87 -4.23 -1.25
CA THR A 141 9.89 -3.65 -0.32
C THR A 141 9.42 -4.65 0.74
N GLY A 142 8.97 -4.17 1.90
CA GLY A 142 8.29 -4.99 2.91
C GLY A 142 9.19 -6.04 3.57
N VAL A 143 10.48 -5.76 3.73
CA VAL A 143 11.47 -6.71 4.25
C VAL A 143 11.20 -7.00 5.73
N CYS A 144 11.05 -8.28 6.06
CA CYS A 144 10.87 -8.79 7.43
C CYS A 144 12.09 -9.57 7.94
N LYS A 145 13.06 -9.88 7.08
CA LYS A 145 14.35 -10.47 7.46
C LYS A 145 15.40 -10.11 6.43
N LEU A 146 16.63 -9.85 6.85
CA LEU A 146 17.74 -9.64 5.91
C LEU A 146 19.05 -10.29 6.36
N LYS A 147 19.87 -10.62 5.37
CA LYS A 147 21.24 -11.08 5.53
C LYS A 147 22.10 -10.51 4.39
N ILE A 148 23.26 -10.00 4.74
CA ILE A 148 24.25 -9.49 3.78
C ILE A 148 25.47 -10.41 3.80
N ASP A 149 25.90 -10.84 2.62
CA ASP A 149 27.10 -11.65 2.41
C ASP A 149 27.92 -11.05 1.26
N GLY A 150 29.04 -10.40 1.60
CA GLY A 150 29.83 -9.64 0.63
C GLY A 150 29.02 -8.51 -0.01
N ALA A 151 28.81 -8.60 -1.33
CA ALA A 151 28.00 -7.66 -2.12
C ALA A 151 26.55 -8.14 -2.34
N THR A 152 26.18 -9.31 -1.81
CA THR A 152 24.86 -9.92 -2.00
C THR A 152 23.97 -9.65 -0.80
N LEU A 153 22.77 -9.14 -1.06
CA LEU A 153 21.70 -8.94 -0.11
C LEU A 153 20.63 -10.03 -0.33
N ARG A 154 20.38 -10.84 0.70
CA ARG A 154 19.29 -11.81 0.75
C ARG A 154 18.27 -11.40 1.78
N VAL A 155 17.01 -11.37 1.39
CA VAL A 155 15.91 -10.93 2.26
C VAL A 155 14.72 -11.86 2.18
N GLU A 156 13.93 -11.89 3.25
CA GLU A 156 12.55 -12.36 3.24
C GLU A 156 11.66 -11.11 3.31
N ARG A 157 10.67 -11.02 2.43
CA ARG A 157 9.68 -9.93 2.42
C ARG A 157 8.25 -10.45 2.54
N GLU A 158 7.38 -9.58 3.01
CA GLU A 158 5.94 -9.78 3.02
C GLU A 158 5.37 -9.75 1.59
N SER A 159 4.34 -10.57 1.36
CA SER A 159 3.43 -10.49 0.22
C SER A 159 1.98 -10.57 0.72
N ASP A 160 1.02 -10.27 -0.15
CA ASP A 160 -0.41 -10.29 0.18
C ASP A 160 -0.91 -11.65 0.69
N GLU A 161 -0.22 -12.75 0.32
CA GLU A 161 -0.58 -14.14 0.67
C GLU A 161 0.45 -14.84 1.57
N GLY A 162 1.65 -14.28 1.73
CA GLY A 162 2.68 -14.87 2.58
C GLY A 162 4.03 -14.22 2.47
N LEU A 163 5.06 -14.99 2.12
CA LEU A 163 6.46 -14.57 2.17
C LEU A 163 7.19 -14.90 0.87
N GLU A 164 8.11 -14.02 0.47
CA GLU A 164 8.99 -14.22 -0.67
C GLU A 164 10.45 -14.05 -0.26
N GLU A 165 11.32 -14.96 -0.72
CA GLU A 165 12.77 -14.84 -0.59
C GLU A 165 13.33 -14.14 -1.82
N VAL A 166 14.07 -13.05 -1.62
CA VAL A 166 14.60 -12.21 -2.70
C VAL A 166 16.11 -12.03 -2.53
N GLU A 167 16.83 -12.08 -3.64
CA GLU A 167 18.27 -11.81 -3.72
C GLU A 167 18.53 -10.63 -4.65
N CYS A 168 19.41 -9.71 -4.25
CA CYS A 168 19.91 -8.62 -5.09
C CYS A 168 21.33 -8.20 -4.70
N GLY A 169 21.99 -7.43 -5.57
CA GLY A 169 23.32 -6.87 -5.30
C GLY A 169 23.28 -5.49 -4.65
N LEU A 170 24.31 -5.14 -3.88
CA LEU A 170 24.55 -3.77 -3.39
C LEU A 170 25.21 -2.91 -4.50
N PRO A 171 24.91 -1.60 -4.59
CA PRO A 171 24.03 -0.85 -3.69
C PRO A 171 22.55 -1.15 -3.92
N ALA A 172 21.75 -1.11 -2.85
CA ALA A 172 20.32 -1.43 -2.91
C ALA A 172 19.48 -0.49 -2.02
N LEU A 173 18.17 -0.49 -2.26
CA LEU A 173 17.18 0.14 -1.39
C LEU A 173 16.24 -0.92 -0.82
N ILE A 174 15.94 -0.86 0.47
CA ILE A 174 14.89 -1.69 1.07
C ILE A 174 13.91 -0.86 1.88
N THR A 175 12.66 -1.33 1.93
CA THR A 175 11.66 -0.81 2.87
C THR A 175 11.39 -1.83 3.97
N CYS A 176 11.40 -1.39 5.22
CA CYS A 176 11.38 -2.23 6.41
C CYS A 176 9.95 -2.46 6.89
N ALA A 177 9.52 -3.72 6.99
CA ALA A 177 8.28 -4.11 7.63
C ALA A 177 8.43 -4.11 9.17
N GLU A 178 7.32 -4.15 9.92
CA GLU A 178 7.30 -4.04 11.39
C GLU A 178 8.16 -5.10 12.09
N ARG A 179 8.29 -6.28 11.49
CA ARG A 179 8.89 -7.47 12.11
C ARG A 179 10.36 -7.71 11.77
N LEU A 180 10.99 -6.80 11.04
CA LEU A 180 12.41 -6.91 10.71
C LEU A 180 13.29 -6.93 11.96
N ILE A 181 13.07 -5.96 12.85
CA ILE A 181 13.84 -5.82 14.08
C ILE A 181 13.03 -4.99 15.09
N LYS A 182 13.23 -5.25 16.39
CA LYS A 182 12.57 -4.49 17.45
C LYS A 182 13.03 -3.02 17.43
N PRO A 183 12.10 -2.04 17.38
CA PRO A 183 12.42 -0.62 17.46
C PRO A 183 13.26 -0.24 18.70
N ILE A 184 14.10 0.78 18.54
CA ILE A 184 14.93 1.34 19.61
C ILE A 184 14.18 2.50 20.28
N GLY A 185 14.01 2.43 21.60
CA GLY A 185 13.50 3.55 22.38
C GLY A 185 14.60 4.56 22.74
N VAL A 186 14.24 5.84 22.79
CA VAL A 186 15.15 6.90 23.23
C VAL A 186 15.25 6.92 24.75
N ARG A 187 16.48 6.94 25.28
CA ARG A 187 16.74 7.16 26.73
C ARG A 187 17.12 8.63 26.97
N PRO A 188 16.76 9.24 28.12
CA PRO A 188 17.06 10.65 28.40
C PRO A 188 18.55 11.01 28.24
N LYS A 189 19.45 10.17 28.75
CA LYS A 189 20.91 10.38 28.63
C LYS A 189 21.38 10.39 27.16
N ALA A 190 20.85 9.48 26.35
CA ALA A 190 21.21 9.37 24.94
C ALA A 190 20.77 10.61 24.14
N ARG A 191 19.68 11.27 24.56
CA ARG A 191 19.20 12.51 23.95
C ARG A 191 20.14 13.68 24.21
N GLU A 192 20.76 13.73 25.39
CA GLU A 192 21.77 14.74 25.70
C GLU A 192 23.05 14.50 24.88
N GLU A 193 23.53 13.26 24.84
CA GLU A 193 24.69 12.87 24.03
C GLU A 193 24.48 13.19 22.54
N ALA A 194 23.26 12.97 22.03
CA ALA A 194 22.90 13.23 20.63
C ALA A 194 23.03 14.71 20.22
N LYS A 195 22.93 15.67 21.15
CA LYS A 195 23.08 17.11 20.82
C LYS A 195 24.47 17.45 20.27
N SER A 196 25.48 16.65 20.62
CA SER A 196 26.86 16.83 20.14
C SER A 196 27.09 16.21 18.76
N LYS A 197 26.15 15.40 18.25
CA LYS A 197 26.30 14.72 16.97
C LYS A 197 25.99 15.64 15.78
N PRO A 198 26.60 15.41 14.61
CA PRO A 198 26.38 16.26 13.44
C PRO A 198 24.93 16.21 12.94
N LEU A 199 24.28 17.37 12.88
CA LEU A 199 22.99 17.58 12.23
C LEU A 199 23.11 18.77 11.27
N THR A 200 23.05 18.50 9.98
CA THR A 200 23.18 19.52 8.92
C THR A 200 21.83 19.81 8.30
N ALA A 201 21.49 21.08 8.12
CA ALA A 201 20.32 21.47 7.34
C ALA A 201 20.77 21.86 5.93
N LEU A 202 20.08 21.36 4.91
CA LEU A 202 20.32 21.66 3.50
C LEU A 202 19.07 22.29 2.90
N ARG A 203 19.29 23.34 2.12
CA ARG A 203 18.25 24.04 1.37
C ARG A 203 18.10 23.49 -0.03
N ALA A 204 16.96 23.77 -0.68
CA ALA A 204 16.68 23.27 -2.03
C ALA A 204 17.75 23.65 -3.07
N ALA A 205 18.26 24.89 -3.01
CA ALA A 205 19.30 25.37 -3.92
C ALA A 205 20.67 24.68 -3.75
N GLU A 206 20.91 24.06 -2.58
CA GLU A 206 22.12 23.26 -2.33
C GLU A 206 22.01 21.85 -2.92
N LEU A 207 20.79 21.36 -3.15
CA LEU A 207 20.54 20.07 -3.82
C LEU A 207 20.54 20.22 -5.34
N SER A 208 19.98 21.32 -5.86
CA SER A 208 19.88 21.55 -7.30
C SER A 208 19.69 23.04 -7.61
N PRO A 209 20.31 23.56 -8.69
CA PRO A 209 20.07 24.93 -9.15
C PRO A 209 18.64 25.12 -9.70
N ASP A 210 18.00 24.05 -10.17
CA ASP A 210 16.60 24.10 -10.62
C ASP A 210 15.67 23.73 -9.46
N THR A 211 15.24 24.73 -8.70
CA THR A 211 14.33 24.52 -7.56
C THR A 211 12.88 24.28 -7.96
N ALA A 212 12.51 24.48 -9.24
CA ALA A 212 11.15 24.27 -9.72
C ALA A 212 10.74 22.79 -9.76
N GLN A 213 11.73 21.88 -9.68
CA GLN A 213 11.50 20.44 -9.58
C GLN A 213 11.05 19.96 -8.19
N PHE A 214 10.96 20.87 -7.21
CA PHE A 214 10.56 20.59 -5.83
C PHE A 214 9.18 21.20 -5.50
N GLY A 215 8.61 20.77 -4.38
CA GLY A 215 7.36 21.33 -3.87
C GLY A 215 6.18 21.09 -4.81
N LEU A 216 5.11 21.85 -4.58
CA LEU A 216 3.90 21.80 -5.40
C LEU A 216 4.16 22.06 -6.90
N ALA A 217 5.20 22.87 -7.22
CA ALA A 217 5.58 23.17 -8.59
C ALA A 217 6.12 21.92 -9.31
N GLY A 218 7.02 21.17 -8.66
CA GLY A 218 7.59 19.94 -9.18
C GLY A 218 6.69 18.71 -9.06
N SER A 219 5.63 18.80 -8.28
CA SER A 219 4.68 17.71 -8.06
C SER A 219 3.76 17.48 -9.25
N PRO A 220 3.73 16.27 -9.84
CA PRO A 220 2.75 15.92 -10.85
C PRO A 220 1.33 15.72 -10.30
N THR A 221 1.13 15.59 -8.99
CA THR A 221 -0.22 15.52 -8.38
C THR A 221 -0.53 16.73 -7.51
N TRP A 222 -1.82 16.99 -7.27
CA TRP A 222 -2.26 17.97 -6.28
C TRP A 222 -3.59 17.57 -5.63
N VAL A 223 -3.82 18.11 -4.44
CA VAL A 223 -5.05 17.92 -3.66
C VAL A 223 -6.05 19.02 -4.04
N GLN A 224 -7.29 18.65 -4.39
CA GLN A 224 -8.40 19.58 -4.54
C GLN A 224 -8.96 19.96 -3.15
N GLU A 225 -10.16 20.54 -3.09
CA GLU A 225 -10.84 20.83 -1.83
C GLU A 225 -11.21 19.52 -1.11
N VAL A 226 -10.83 19.44 0.17
CA VAL A 226 -11.06 18.28 1.02
C VAL A 226 -12.55 18.17 1.34
N ARG A 227 -13.11 16.97 1.19
CA ARG A 227 -14.52 16.67 1.46
C ARG A 227 -14.66 16.00 2.83
N THR A 228 -15.68 16.38 3.58
CA THR A 228 -16.08 15.69 4.81
C THR A 228 -17.32 14.86 4.51
N GLN A 229 -17.32 13.58 4.88
CA GLN A 229 -18.51 12.72 4.85
C GLN A 229 -19.11 12.62 6.26
N GLU A 230 -20.45 12.63 6.34
CA GLU A 230 -21.13 12.35 7.60
C GLU A 230 -20.98 10.87 7.97
N GLY A 231 -20.53 10.60 9.20
CA GLY A 231 -20.40 9.24 9.71
C GLY A 231 -21.77 8.62 10.04
N PRO A 232 -21.89 7.28 9.97
CA PRO A 232 -23.13 6.59 10.34
C PRO A 232 -23.44 6.78 11.84
N LYS A 233 -24.73 6.86 12.17
CA LYS A 233 -25.18 6.85 13.57
C LYS A 233 -25.00 5.45 14.15
N VAL A 234 -24.27 5.34 15.25
CA VAL A 234 -24.03 4.06 15.94
C VAL A 234 -25.09 3.83 17.00
N HIS A 235 -25.75 2.67 16.97
CA HIS A 235 -26.66 2.20 18.00
C HIS A 235 -26.06 0.98 18.69
N CYS A 236 -26.03 0.98 20.02
CA CYS A 236 -25.53 -0.12 20.83
C CYS A 236 -26.69 -0.77 21.60
N GLU A 237 -26.77 -2.09 21.55
CA GLU A 237 -27.72 -2.92 22.30
C GLU A 237 -26.94 -3.98 23.06
N PHE A 238 -27.19 -4.10 24.37
CA PHE A 238 -26.54 -5.09 25.23
C PHE A 238 -27.42 -6.33 25.37
N ILE A 239 -26.82 -7.51 25.22
CA ILE A 239 -27.46 -8.81 25.50
C ILE A 239 -27.09 -9.20 26.93
N GLU A 240 -28.04 -9.08 27.85
CA GLU A 240 -27.84 -9.34 29.28
C GLU A 240 -28.31 -10.76 29.66
N THR A 241 -27.45 -11.75 29.44
CA THR A 241 -27.67 -13.12 29.95
C THR A 241 -26.35 -13.84 30.22
N SER A 242 -26.33 -14.69 31.24
CA SER A 242 -25.19 -15.55 31.56
C SER A 242 -25.24 -16.91 30.87
N ASP A 243 -26.38 -17.28 30.24
CA ASP A 243 -26.53 -18.50 29.45
C ASP A 243 -26.05 -18.26 28.00
N PRO A 244 -24.96 -18.90 27.55
CA PRO A 244 -24.43 -18.72 26.19
C PRO A 244 -25.42 -19.12 25.09
N ILE A 245 -26.28 -20.11 25.32
CA ILE A 245 -27.26 -20.58 24.33
C ILE A 245 -28.35 -19.53 24.17
N GLU A 246 -28.84 -18.97 25.28
CA GLU A 246 -29.84 -17.90 25.21
C GLU A 246 -29.25 -16.61 24.64
N ALA A 247 -27.99 -16.29 24.95
CA ALA A 247 -27.28 -15.16 24.33
C ALA A 247 -27.22 -15.31 22.80
N ALA A 248 -26.87 -16.51 22.31
CA ALA A 248 -26.83 -16.80 20.88
C ALA A 248 -28.22 -16.69 20.23
N ARG A 249 -29.28 -17.16 20.88
CA ARG A 249 -30.66 -17.00 20.37
C ARG A 249 -31.09 -15.54 20.31
N GLN A 250 -30.78 -14.74 21.33
CA GLN A 250 -31.08 -13.30 21.33
C GLN A 250 -30.32 -12.58 20.21
N LEU A 251 -29.04 -12.89 20.02
CA LEU A 251 -28.23 -12.36 18.93
C LEU A 251 -28.81 -12.72 17.56
N LEU A 252 -29.19 -13.98 17.34
CA LEU A 252 -29.78 -14.41 16.07
C LEU A 252 -31.08 -13.67 15.77
N ARG A 253 -32.01 -13.56 16.74
CA ARG A 253 -33.25 -12.77 16.59
C ARG A 253 -32.96 -11.30 16.26
N ALA A 254 -31.97 -10.72 16.92
CA ALA A 254 -31.53 -9.35 16.71
C ALA A 254 -30.93 -9.13 15.30
N LEU A 255 -30.17 -10.10 14.79
CA LEU A 255 -29.59 -10.05 13.44
C LEU A 255 -30.67 -10.29 12.36
N GLU A 256 -31.58 -11.24 12.56
CA GLU A 256 -32.71 -11.52 11.66
C GLU A 256 -33.64 -10.30 11.55
N GLY A 257 -34.01 -9.68 12.68
CA GLY A 257 -34.85 -8.49 12.69
C GLY A 257 -34.22 -7.28 11.98
N ARG A 258 -32.89 -7.27 11.84
CA ARG A 258 -32.12 -6.26 11.09
C ARG A 258 -31.83 -6.67 9.65
N ASN A 259 -32.29 -7.84 9.22
CA ASN A 259 -31.92 -8.46 7.95
C ASN A 259 -30.39 -8.57 7.77
N ALA A 260 -29.65 -8.69 8.88
CA ALA A 260 -28.19 -8.67 8.92
C ALA A 260 -27.57 -10.02 8.55
N LEU A 261 -28.35 -11.10 8.40
CA LEU A 261 -27.86 -12.38 7.88
C LEU A 261 -28.12 -12.57 6.38
N SER A 262 -28.96 -11.74 5.78
CA SER A 262 -29.24 -11.79 4.34
C SER A 262 -28.15 -11.06 3.55
N PRO A 263 -27.76 -11.55 2.35
CA PRO A 263 -26.83 -10.84 1.48
C PRO A 263 -27.31 -9.42 1.18
N ARG A 264 -26.37 -8.50 0.88
CA ARG A 264 -26.71 -7.15 0.42
C ARG A 264 -27.59 -7.27 -0.83
N SER A 265 -28.84 -6.80 -0.79
CA SER A 265 -29.74 -6.83 -1.96
C SER A 265 -29.46 -5.69 -2.96
N THR A 266 -28.29 -5.05 -2.88
CA THR A 266 -27.91 -3.99 -3.81
C THR A 266 -27.80 -4.58 -5.20
N GLN A 267 -28.68 -4.15 -6.10
CA GLN A 267 -28.61 -4.45 -7.52
C GLN A 267 -27.25 -3.93 -8.01
N ARG A 268 -26.33 -4.84 -8.28
CA ARG A 268 -25.00 -4.49 -8.77
C ARG A 268 -25.13 -3.93 -10.18
N THR A 269 -24.24 -3.01 -10.52
CA THR A 269 -24.13 -2.52 -11.89
C THR A 269 -23.74 -3.69 -12.79
N CYS A 270 -24.44 -3.89 -13.89
CA CYS A 270 -24.04 -4.87 -14.90
C CYS A 270 -22.94 -4.27 -15.78
N ILE A 271 -21.97 -5.10 -16.18
CA ILE A 271 -20.99 -4.73 -17.21
C ILE A 271 -21.70 -4.45 -18.54
N ALA A 272 -21.27 -3.41 -19.26
CA ALA A 272 -21.80 -3.11 -20.58
C ALA A 272 -21.59 -4.27 -21.58
N SER A 273 -22.64 -4.62 -22.33
CA SER A 273 -22.59 -5.68 -23.33
C SER A 273 -21.64 -5.39 -24.50
N ASP A 274 -21.50 -4.12 -24.87
CA ASP A 274 -20.85 -3.70 -26.10
C ASP A 274 -19.32 -3.63 -25.93
N VAL A 275 -18.60 -4.22 -26.89
CA VAL A 275 -17.13 -4.14 -26.94
C VAL A 275 -16.72 -2.79 -27.53
N ARG A 276 -16.04 -1.97 -26.72
CA ARG A 276 -15.59 -0.63 -27.06
C ARG A 276 -14.35 -0.69 -27.96
N LYS A 277 -14.20 0.33 -28.82
CA LYS A 277 -13.05 0.46 -29.73
C LYS A 277 -11.94 1.28 -29.05
N PRO A 278 -10.67 0.87 -29.17
CA PRO A 278 -9.55 1.66 -28.67
C PRO A 278 -9.54 3.08 -29.24
N MET A 279 -9.23 4.04 -28.38
CA MET A 279 -9.06 5.44 -28.73
C MET A 279 -7.89 6.02 -27.95
N VAL A 280 -6.86 6.40 -28.70
CA VAL A 280 -5.63 7.02 -28.18
C VAL A 280 -5.97 8.17 -27.23
N GLY A 281 -5.35 8.18 -26.05
CA GLY A 281 -5.58 9.20 -25.03
C GLY A 281 -6.93 9.12 -24.30
N LYS A 282 -7.75 8.10 -24.56
CA LYS A 282 -9.02 7.85 -23.86
C LYS A 282 -9.14 6.46 -23.23
N ASP A 283 -8.25 5.55 -23.61
CA ASP A 283 -8.26 4.17 -23.12
C ASP A 283 -7.88 4.08 -21.64
N VAL A 284 -8.61 3.26 -20.89
CA VAL A 284 -8.36 3.00 -19.46
C VAL A 284 -7.65 1.66 -19.34
N TRP A 285 -6.44 1.67 -18.80
CA TRP A 285 -5.65 0.45 -18.61
C TRP A 285 -5.73 -0.01 -17.16
N ILE A 286 -5.99 -1.30 -16.98
CA ILE A 286 -5.99 -1.97 -15.70
C ILE A 286 -4.81 -2.93 -15.68
N ALA A 287 -3.86 -2.72 -14.77
CA ALA A 287 -2.80 -3.69 -14.53
C ALA A 287 -3.37 -4.83 -13.68
N CYS A 288 -3.64 -5.96 -14.33
CA CYS A 288 -4.23 -7.13 -13.70
C CYS A 288 -3.14 -7.97 -13.03
N GLU A 289 -3.42 -8.41 -11.80
CA GLU A 289 -2.53 -9.22 -10.99
C GLU A 289 -3.10 -10.62 -10.79
N THR A 290 -2.21 -11.59 -10.64
CA THR A 290 -2.56 -12.95 -10.21
C THR A 290 -2.05 -13.23 -8.81
N ASN A 291 -2.82 -14.03 -8.06
CA ASN A 291 -2.39 -14.59 -6.78
C ASN A 291 -1.29 -15.66 -6.98
N MET A 292 -0.79 -16.25 -5.89
CA MET A 292 0.26 -17.28 -5.93
C MET A 292 -0.17 -18.57 -6.65
N ALA A 293 -1.48 -18.84 -6.75
CA ALA A 293 -2.04 -19.94 -7.54
C ALA A 293 -2.19 -19.60 -9.05
N GLY A 294 -1.87 -18.36 -9.44
CA GLY A 294 -2.00 -17.85 -10.80
C GLY A 294 -3.42 -17.42 -11.17
N GLU A 295 -4.35 -17.33 -10.22
CA GLU A 295 -5.73 -16.89 -10.46
C GLU A 295 -5.83 -15.37 -10.41
N ILE A 296 -6.70 -14.77 -11.24
CA ILE A 296 -6.92 -13.31 -11.23
C ILE A 296 -7.42 -12.87 -9.86
N THR A 297 -6.79 -11.83 -9.31
CA THR A 297 -7.19 -11.28 -8.02
C THR A 297 -8.54 -10.58 -8.12
N ARG A 298 -9.32 -10.62 -7.03
CA ARG A 298 -10.59 -9.88 -6.94
C ARG A 298 -10.40 -8.39 -7.22
N GLY A 299 -9.34 -7.78 -6.67
CA GLY A 299 -9.02 -6.37 -6.90
C GLY A 299 -8.85 -6.03 -8.39
N SER A 300 -8.32 -6.95 -9.19
CA SER A 300 -8.21 -6.76 -10.65
C SER A 300 -9.59 -6.72 -11.32
N LEU A 301 -10.53 -7.58 -10.89
CA LEU A 301 -11.90 -7.63 -11.41
C LEU A 301 -12.73 -6.40 -11.00
N GLU A 302 -12.54 -5.94 -9.77
CA GLU A 302 -13.11 -4.70 -9.24
C GLU A 302 -12.63 -3.47 -10.03
N LEU A 303 -11.34 -3.43 -10.37
CA LEU A 303 -10.77 -2.37 -11.20
C LEU A 303 -11.23 -2.44 -12.65
N LEU A 304 -11.40 -3.63 -13.23
CA LEU A 304 -12.02 -3.77 -14.56
C LEU A 304 -13.47 -3.26 -14.56
N SER A 305 -14.24 -3.60 -13.53
CA SER A 305 -15.62 -3.12 -13.34
C SER A 305 -15.67 -1.59 -13.24
N SER A 306 -14.73 -1.01 -12.50
CA SER A 306 -14.59 0.44 -12.37
C SER A 306 -14.13 1.09 -13.67
N GLY A 307 -13.21 0.45 -14.37
CA GLY A 307 -12.72 0.84 -15.69
C GLY A 307 -13.83 0.89 -16.73
N ASP A 308 -14.76 -0.07 -16.72
CA ASP A 308 -15.93 -0.10 -17.61
C ASP A 308 -16.76 1.18 -17.43
N LYS A 309 -17.08 1.55 -16.18
CA LYS A 309 -17.81 2.80 -15.86
C LYS A 309 -17.07 4.04 -16.34
N LEU A 310 -15.76 4.13 -16.12
CA LEU A 310 -14.94 5.26 -16.58
C LEU A 310 -14.93 5.35 -18.10
N ALA A 311 -14.73 4.22 -18.77
CA ALA A 311 -14.62 4.16 -20.21
C ALA A 311 -15.94 4.45 -20.94
N GLN A 312 -17.10 4.11 -20.36
CA GLN A 312 -18.41 4.54 -20.86
C GLN A 312 -18.52 6.07 -20.95
N ASN A 313 -17.93 6.79 -20.00
CA ASN A 313 -17.95 8.27 -19.97
C ASN A 313 -16.86 8.88 -20.87
N LEU A 314 -15.69 8.25 -20.96
CA LEU A 314 -14.56 8.74 -21.78
C LEU A 314 -14.76 8.45 -23.27
N GLY A 315 -15.45 7.34 -23.60
CA GLY A 315 -15.61 6.82 -24.95
C GLY A 315 -14.40 6.03 -25.47
N GLY A 316 -13.49 5.61 -24.58
CA GLY A 316 -12.35 4.74 -24.89
C GLY A 316 -12.62 3.26 -24.56
N ALA A 317 -11.64 2.40 -24.81
CA ALA A 317 -11.67 0.99 -24.44
C ALA A 317 -10.99 0.75 -23.08
N VAL A 318 -11.34 -0.38 -22.45
CA VAL A 318 -10.69 -0.91 -21.26
C VAL A 318 -9.72 -2.00 -21.69
N PHE A 319 -8.48 -1.83 -21.27
CA PHE A 319 -7.42 -2.80 -21.50
C PHE A 319 -7.09 -3.50 -20.19
N ALA A 320 -7.21 -4.82 -20.17
CA ALA A 320 -6.54 -5.64 -19.16
C ALA A 320 -5.09 -5.83 -19.60
N VAL A 321 -4.14 -5.39 -18.79
CA VAL A 321 -2.70 -5.52 -19.06
C VAL A 321 -2.09 -6.39 -17.99
N GLY A 322 -1.35 -7.43 -18.36
CA GLY A 322 -0.78 -8.33 -17.37
C GLY A 322 0.48 -9.07 -17.82
N PHE A 323 1.16 -9.61 -16.83
CA PHE A 323 2.42 -10.34 -16.97
C PHE A 323 2.47 -11.46 -15.90
N PRO A 324 3.10 -12.62 -16.20
CA PRO A 324 3.59 -13.00 -17.53
C PRO A 324 2.42 -13.35 -18.48
N ALA A 325 2.75 -13.82 -19.68
CA ALA A 325 1.77 -14.12 -20.74
C ALA A 325 0.69 -15.13 -20.31
N SER A 326 0.92 -15.89 -19.24
CA SER A 326 -0.04 -16.84 -18.65
C SER A 326 -1.37 -16.19 -18.27
N ILE A 327 -1.42 -14.86 -18.07
CA ILE A 327 -2.67 -14.14 -17.84
C ILE A 327 -3.69 -14.32 -18.98
N ALA A 328 -3.22 -14.63 -20.20
CA ALA A 328 -4.04 -14.95 -21.37
C ALA A 328 -5.06 -16.08 -21.10
N ARG A 329 -4.76 -17.02 -20.19
CA ARG A 329 -5.68 -18.11 -19.83
C ARG A 329 -6.99 -17.62 -19.21
N HIS A 330 -6.98 -16.39 -18.68
CA HIS A 330 -8.13 -15.76 -18.01
C HIS A 330 -8.93 -14.84 -18.94
N ALA A 331 -8.71 -14.91 -20.26
CA ALA A 331 -9.28 -13.95 -21.20
C ALA A 331 -10.82 -13.82 -21.10
N ALA A 332 -11.54 -14.94 -21.01
CA ALA A 332 -12.99 -14.93 -20.88
C ALA A 332 -13.46 -14.27 -19.57
N LEU A 333 -12.75 -14.52 -18.47
CA LEU A 333 -13.03 -13.90 -17.18
C LEU A 333 -12.80 -12.38 -17.25
N LEU A 334 -11.64 -11.95 -17.72
CA LEU A 334 -11.30 -10.53 -17.85
C LEU A 334 -12.30 -9.79 -18.76
N ALA A 335 -12.70 -10.40 -19.89
CA ALA A 335 -13.69 -9.86 -20.80
C ALA A 335 -15.07 -9.71 -20.13
N SER A 336 -15.49 -10.73 -19.36
CA SER A 336 -16.77 -10.71 -18.66
C SER A 336 -16.88 -9.60 -17.62
N TYR A 337 -15.75 -9.10 -17.09
CA TYR A 337 -15.67 -7.99 -16.15
C TYR A 337 -15.35 -6.64 -16.81
N GLY A 338 -15.41 -6.54 -18.13
CA GLY A 338 -15.39 -5.25 -18.84
C GLY A 338 -14.14 -4.98 -19.68
N ALA A 339 -13.17 -5.90 -19.74
CA ALA A 339 -12.06 -5.77 -20.68
C ALA A 339 -12.58 -5.82 -22.13
N ASP A 340 -12.16 -4.88 -22.97
CA ASP A 340 -12.35 -4.92 -24.42
C ASP A 340 -11.11 -5.47 -25.13
N ARG A 341 -9.95 -5.26 -24.51
CA ARG A 341 -8.64 -5.69 -25.00
C ARG A 341 -7.82 -6.30 -23.89
N ILE A 342 -6.97 -7.26 -24.25
CA ILE A 342 -6.03 -7.90 -23.34
C ILE A 342 -4.63 -7.79 -23.91
N LEU A 343 -3.72 -7.17 -23.18
CA LEU A 343 -2.30 -7.12 -23.50
C LEU A 343 -1.56 -8.07 -22.55
N ALA A 344 -1.15 -9.22 -23.08
CA ALA A 344 -0.38 -10.21 -22.35
C ALA A 344 1.10 -10.02 -22.69
N LEU A 345 1.90 -9.59 -21.71
CA LEU A 345 3.32 -9.35 -21.92
C LEU A 345 4.12 -10.66 -21.75
N ASP A 346 4.86 -11.01 -22.79
CA ASP A 346 5.60 -12.27 -22.93
C ASP A 346 7.11 -11.99 -23.02
N HIS A 347 7.84 -12.34 -21.97
CA HIS A 347 9.30 -12.27 -21.94
C HIS A 347 9.85 -13.16 -20.81
N PRO A 348 11.00 -13.85 -20.99
CA PRO A 348 11.59 -14.69 -19.95
C PRO A 348 11.85 -13.98 -18.61
N GLU A 349 12.28 -12.72 -18.66
CA GLU A 349 12.50 -11.88 -17.46
C GLU A 349 11.20 -11.51 -16.72
N LEU A 350 10.02 -11.73 -17.31
CA LEU A 350 8.72 -11.49 -16.67
C LEU A 350 8.13 -12.77 -16.02
N GLU A 351 8.73 -13.94 -16.23
CA GLU A 351 8.31 -15.20 -15.59
C GLU A 351 8.51 -15.18 -14.08
N ARG A 352 9.44 -14.36 -13.59
CA ARG A 352 9.65 -14.11 -12.17
C ARG A 352 9.39 -12.65 -11.88
N TYR A 353 8.79 -12.39 -10.73
CA TYR A 353 8.51 -11.03 -10.31
C TYR A 353 9.81 -10.25 -10.08
N ALA A 354 9.99 -9.15 -10.83
CA ALA A 354 11.03 -8.16 -10.62
C ALA A 354 10.46 -6.76 -10.91
N PRO A 355 10.40 -5.84 -9.93
CA PRO A 355 9.66 -4.59 -10.07
C PRO A 355 10.26 -3.67 -11.14
N GLU A 356 11.58 -3.68 -11.32
CA GLU A 356 12.27 -2.87 -12.33
C GLU A 356 12.02 -3.35 -13.76
N THR A 357 11.95 -4.67 -13.97
CA THR A 357 11.67 -5.29 -15.26
C THR A 357 10.23 -5.04 -15.68
N ILE A 358 9.29 -5.16 -14.72
CA ILE A 358 7.88 -4.83 -14.93
C ILE A 358 7.72 -3.34 -15.26
N ALA A 359 8.36 -2.46 -14.50
CA ALA A 359 8.34 -1.02 -14.76
C ALA A 359 8.95 -0.67 -16.12
N GLU A 360 10.00 -1.38 -16.56
CA GLU A 360 10.57 -1.20 -17.90
C GLU A 360 9.58 -1.60 -19.00
N ALA A 361 9.00 -2.79 -18.87
CA ALA A 361 8.04 -3.32 -19.83
C ALA A 361 6.82 -2.41 -19.97
N MET A 362 6.25 -1.99 -18.84
CA MET A 362 5.13 -1.07 -18.84
C MET A 362 5.49 0.34 -19.32
N ALA A 363 6.69 0.84 -19.01
CA ALA A 363 7.12 2.14 -19.52
C ALA A 363 7.24 2.17 -21.05
N ASN A 364 7.76 1.10 -21.64
CA ASN A 364 7.85 0.97 -23.11
C ASN A 364 6.45 0.97 -23.72
N LEU A 365 5.55 0.18 -23.15
CA LEU A 365 4.19 0.02 -23.65
C LEU A 365 3.35 1.31 -23.49
N VAL A 366 3.46 2.01 -22.35
CA VAL A 366 2.78 3.30 -22.11
C VAL A 366 3.26 4.38 -23.09
N ARG A 367 4.56 4.45 -23.38
CA ARG A 367 5.11 5.40 -24.37
C ARG A 367 4.60 5.13 -25.78
N GLU A 368 4.39 3.87 -26.12
CA GLU A 368 3.96 3.46 -27.46
C GLU A 368 2.45 3.65 -27.68
N ARG A 369 1.63 3.43 -26.65
CA ARG A 369 0.15 3.37 -26.78
C ARG A 369 -0.59 4.53 -26.13
N THR A 370 0.06 5.28 -25.23
CA THR A 370 -0.46 6.52 -24.62
C THR A 370 -1.90 6.41 -24.08
N PRO A 371 -2.16 5.57 -23.06
CA PRO A 371 -3.48 5.48 -22.43
C PRO A 371 -3.88 6.76 -21.70
N PHE A 372 -5.17 6.92 -21.42
CA PHE A 372 -5.70 7.98 -20.56
C PHE A 372 -5.33 7.74 -19.10
N ALA A 373 -5.57 6.53 -18.60
CA ALA A 373 -5.32 6.15 -17.22
C ALA A 373 -4.67 4.76 -17.13
N LEU A 374 -3.87 4.56 -16.08
CA LEU A 374 -3.33 3.26 -15.71
C LEU A 374 -3.62 3.01 -14.22
N LEU A 375 -4.52 2.07 -13.96
CA LEU A 375 -5.01 1.73 -12.63
C LEU A 375 -4.39 0.42 -12.17
N LEU A 376 -3.96 0.39 -10.91
CA LEU A 376 -3.33 -0.76 -10.28
C LEU A 376 -4.05 -1.09 -8.97
N CYS A 377 -4.01 -2.34 -8.53
CA CYS A 377 -4.36 -2.65 -7.15
C CYS A 377 -3.30 -2.07 -6.20
N ALA A 378 -3.70 -1.59 -5.02
CA ALA A 378 -2.79 -1.17 -3.97
C ALA A 378 -2.25 -2.37 -3.16
N SER A 379 -1.93 -3.47 -3.85
CA SER A 379 -1.31 -4.69 -3.30
C SER A 379 0.17 -4.46 -2.96
N GLU A 380 0.83 -5.45 -2.34
CA GLU A 380 2.29 -5.38 -2.10
C GLU A 380 3.06 -5.22 -3.42
N ARG A 381 2.58 -5.82 -4.52
CA ARG A 381 3.19 -5.70 -5.86
C ARG A 381 2.87 -4.37 -6.52
N GLY A 382 1.60 -3.94 -6.53
CA GLY A 382 1.20 -2.67 -7.13
C GLY A 382 1.84 -1.45 -6.45
N ARG A 383 2.08 -1.51 -5.13
CA ARG A 383 2.84 -0.50 -4.37
C ARG A 383 4.36 -0.59 -4.57
N ASP A 384 4.86 -1.64 -5.21
CA ASP A 384 6.30 -1.89 -5.43
C ASP A 384 6.74 -1.45 -6.84
N TRP A 385 6.12 -1.99 -7.91
CA TRP A 385 6.51 -1.64 -9.29
C TRP A 385 5.80 -0.37 -9.82
N GLY A 386 4.58 -0.07 -9.36
CA GLY A 386 3.79 1.07 -9.81
C GLY A 386 4.46 2.44 -9.60
N PRO A 387 4.99 2.75 -8.40
CA PRO A 387 5.66 4.02 -8.16
C PRO A 387 7.03 4.08 -8.86
N ARG A 388 7.67 2.92 -9.07
CA ARG A 388 8.88 2.81 -9.89
C ARG A 388 8.61 3.22 -11.34
N LEU A 389 7.50 2.76 -11.92
CA LEU A 389 7.03 3.19 -13.23
C LEU A 389 6.71 4.70 -13.26
N ALA A 390 6.01 5.21 -12.24
CA ALA A 390 5.68 6.63 -12.13
C ALA A 390 6.94 7.51 -12.13
N ALA A 391 7.97 7.16 -11.35
CA ALA A 391 9.25 7.86 -11.35
C ALA A 391 9.95 7.79 -12.73
N ARG A 392 9.96 6.61 -13.37
CA ARG A 392 10.59 6.40 -14.69
C ARG A 392 9.97 7.27 -15.78
N LEU A 393 8.65 7.43 -15.74
CA LEU A 393 7.89 8.23 -16.70
C LEU A 393 7.63 9.67 -16.26
N LYS A 394 8.04 10.04 -15.04
CA LYS A 394 7.76 11.34 -14.40
C LYS A 394 6.26 11.64 -14.31
N LEU A 395 5.47 10.63 -13.94
CA LEU A 395 4.02 10.69 -13.82
C LEU A 395 3.56 10.89 -12.38
N GLY A 396 2.38 11.48 -12.22
CA GLY A 396 1.67 11.53 -10.96
C GLY A 396 0.96 10.22 -10.67
N LEU A 397 1.14 9.71 -9.45
CA LEU A 397 0.54 8.47 -8.96
C LEU A 397 -0.20 8.73 -7.63
N THR A 398 -1.53 8.67 -7.66
CA THR A 398 -2.30 8.68 -6.42
C THR A 398 -2.21 7.31 -5.75
N GLY A 399 -1.69 7.27 -4.52
CA GLY A 399 -1.54 6.01 -3.78
C GLY A 399 -2.77 5.68 -2.97
N ASP A 400 -3.18 4.41 -2.99
CA ASP A 400 -4.19 3.84 -2.09
C ASP A 400 -5.52 4.62 -2.11
N ALA A 401 -6.04 4.84 -3.30
CA ALA A 401 -7.34 5.44 -3.53
C ALA A 401 -8.47 4.49 -3.11
N ILE A 402 -9.59 5.05 -2.67
CA ILE A 402 -10.82 4.34 -2.28
C ILE A 402 -11.99 4.60 -3.22
N GLY A 403 -11.77 5.41 -4.25
CA GLY A 403 -12.79 5.76 -5.24
C GLY A 403 -12.18 6.47 -6.43
N LEU A 404 -12.85 6.38 -7.57
CA LEU A 404 -12.45 6.97 -8.83
C LEU A 404 -13.66 7.68 -9.45
N GLU A 405 -13.49 8.95 -9.79
CA GLU A 405 -14.51 9.78 -10.43
C GLU A 405 -13.90 10.49 -11.64
N LEU A 406 -14.76 11.05 -12.51
CA LEU A 406 -14.36 12.03 -13.51
C LEU A 406 -14.89 13.40 -13.10
N ASP A 407 -14.06 14.43 -13.18
CA ASP A 407 -14.54 15.80 -13.02
C ASP A 407 -15.25 16.32 -14.28
N SER A 408 -15.74 17.55 -14.21
CA SER A 408 -16.43 18.21 -15.33
C SER A 408 -15.56 18.42 -16.57
N GLU A 409 -14.24 18.37 -16.44
CA GLU A 409 -13.27 18.47 -17.54
C GLU A 409 -12.85 17.09 -18.07
N GLY A 410 -13.40 16.01 -17.51
CA GLY A 410 -13.08 14.63 -17.89
C GLY A 410 -11.75 14.13 -17.34
N ARG A 411 -11.20 14.76 -16.29
CA ARG A 411 -9.99 14.28 -15.60
C ARG A 411 -10.35 13.25 -14.54
N LEU A 412 -9.50 12.24 -14.35
CA LEU A 412 -9.61 11.30 -13.25
C LEU A 412 -9.37 12.00 -11.91
N VAL A 413 -10.34 11.85 -11.02
CA VAL A 413 -10.27 12.26 -9.63
C VAL A 413 -10.14 10.99 -8.79
N ALA A 414 -8.99 10.80 -8.16
CA ALA A 414 -8.76 9.67 -7.26
C ALA A 414 -9.06 10.11 -5.82
N LEU A 415 -10.06 9.48 -5.20
CA LEU A 415 -10.48 9.79 -3.84
C LEU A 415 -9.58 9.07 -2.85
N LYS A 416 -8.94 9.82 -1.96
CA LYS A 416 -8.03 9.26 -0.94
C LYS A 416 -8.56 9.55 0.46
N PRO A 417 -8.65 8.56 1.37
CA PRO A 417 -8.96 8.83 2.76
C PRO A 417 -7.81 9.62 3.37
N ALA A 418 -8.15 10.64 4.15
CA ALA A 418 -7.19 11.47 4.84
C ALA A 418 -7.46 11.39 6.35
N PHE A 419 -6.46 11.04 7.16
CA PHE A 419 -6.52 11.20 8.62
C PHE A 419 -7.66 10.45 9.33
N GLY A 420 -8.04 9.29 8.80
CA GLY A 420 -9.06 8.41 9.38
C GLY A 420 -10.48 8.71 8.89
N GLY A 421 -11.06 7.70 8.24
CA GLY A 421 -12.47 7.51 7.87
C GLY A 421 -13.15 8.63 7.07
N ASN A 422 -13.56 9.70 7.75
CA ASN A 422 -14.60 10.60 7.24
C ASN A 422 -14.09 11.77 6.41
N ILE A 423 -12.77 11.96 6.29
CA ILE A 423 -12.21 13.01 5.45
C ILE A 423 -11.65 12.36 4.19
N VAL A 424 -12.11 12.83 3.03
CA VAL A 424 -11.68 12.34 1.72
C VAL A 424 -11.06 13.49 0.94
N ALA A 425 -9.83 13.29 0.48
CA ALA A 425 -9.09 14.22 -0.36
C ALA A 425 -9.21 13.79 -1.83
N PRO A 426 -9.86 14.58 -2.70
CA PRO A 426 -9.82 14.35 -4.14
C PRO A 426 -8.45 14.74 -4.68
N ILE A 427 -7.75 13.80 -5.32
CA ILE A 427 -6.41 13.99 -5.89
C ILE A 427 -6.51 13.96 -7.42
N LEU A 428 -5.88 14.95 -8.06
CA LEU A 428 -5.76 15.03 -9.51
C LEU A 428 -4.28 14.94 -9.95
N SER A 429 -4.07 14.60 -11.22
CA SER A 429 -2.76 14.47 -11.83
C SER A 429 -2.59 15.41 -13.03
N LYS A 430 -1.41 16.03 -13.14
CA LYS A 430 -0.99 16.96 -14.21
C LYS A 430 -0.46 16.22 -15.44
N THR A 431 -0.30 14.90 -15.34
CA THR A 431 0.40 14.08 -16.33
C THR A 431 -0.49 12.96 -16.83
N TYR A 432 -0.23 12.50 -18.06
CA TYR A 432 -0.89 11.35 -18.67
C TYR A 432 0.10 10.20 -18.95
N PRO A 433 -0.30 8.93 -18.76
CA PRO A 433 -1.57 8.50 -18.19
C PRO A 433 -1.72 8.92 -16.72
N GLN A 434 -2.96 9.14 -16.29
CA GLN A 434 -3.28 9.38 -14.89
C GLN A 434 -3.21 8.06 -14.14
N MET A 435 -2.32 7.96 -13.16
CA MET A 435 -2.07 6.71 -12.43
C MET A 435 -2.69 6.75 -11.03
N ALA A 436 -3.27 5.63 -10.62
CA ALA A 436 -3.69 5.40 -9.25
C ALA A 436 -3.49 3.94 -8.84
N THR A 437 -3.01 3.71 -7.61
CA THR A 437 -3.22 2.43 -6.94
C THR A 437 -4.52 2.51 -6.13
N VAL A 438 -5.37 1.50 -6.23
CA VAL A 438 -6.71 1.47 -5.61
C VAL A 438 -6.78 0.34 -4.61
N ARG A 439 -7.29 0.62 -3.42
CA ARG A 439 -7.42 -0.34 -2.33
C ARG A 439 -8.33 -1.50 -2.75
N SER A 440 -7.87 -2.74 -2.59
CA SER A 440 -8.66 -3.92 -2.91
C SER A 440 -9.88 -4.02 -1.98
N GLY A 441 -11.03 -4.39 -2.52
CA GLY A 441 -12.27 -4.60 -1.76
C GLY A 441 -13.14 -3.37 -1.54
N VAL A 442 -12.72 -2.18 -2.02
CA VAL A 442 -13.49 -0.92 -1.85
C VAL A 442 -14.32 -0.54 -3.08
N MET A 443 -13.93 -1.04 -4.25
CA MET A 443 -14.67 -0.76 -5.48
C MET A 443 -15.77 -1.79 -5.67
N GLU A 444 -16.87 -1.38 -6.30
CA GLU A 444 -17.95 -2.30 -6.63
C GLU A 444 -17.48 -3.35 -7.65
N LEU A 445 -17.62 -4.62 -7.28
CA LEU A 445 -17.49 -5.74 -8.22
C LEU A 445 -18.82 -5.89 -8.98
N ALA A 446 -18.84 -5.45 -10.24
CA ALA A 446 -20.01 -5.49 -11.10
C ALA A 446 -20.50 -6.92 -11.37
N GLU A 447 -21.76 -7.06 -11.79
CA GLU A 447 -22.25 -8.32 -12.33
C GLU A 447 -21.59 -8.59 -13.69
N PRO A 448 -20.88 -9.72 -13.85
CA PRO A 448 -20.18 -10.01 -15.09
C PRO A 448 -21.17 -10.24 -16.23
N PHE A 449 -20.74 -9.96 -17.46
CA PHE A 449 -21.48 -10.28 -18.67
C PHE A 449 -20.82 -11.48 -19.39
N PRO A 450 -21.27 -12.73 -19.17
CA PRO A 450 -20.49 -13.93 -19.50
C PRO A 450 -20.21 -14.12 -20.99
N SER A 451 -21.03 -13.56 -21.88
CA SER A 451 -20.87 -13.69 -23.33
C SER A 451 -19.96 -12.62 -23.96
N ARG A 452 -19.40 -11.69 -23.17
CA ARG A 452 -18.40 -10.73 -23.68
C ARG A 452 -17.13 -11.46 -24.11
N THR A 453 -16.51 -10.92 -25.15
CA THR A 453 -15.18 -11.32 -25.61
C THR A 453 -14.27 -10.11 -25.67
N ALA A 454 -12.96 -10.35 -25.55
CA ALA A 454 -11.94 -9.33 -25.68
C ALA A 454 -10.92 -9.76 -26.76
N GLU A 455 -10.45 -8.81 -27.55
CA GLU A 455 -9.35 -9.06 -28.48
C GLU A 455 -8.03 -9.09 -27.69
N MET A 456 -7.21 -10.10 -27.94
CA MET A 456 -5.98 -10.37 -27.19
C MET A 456 -4.75 -10.18 -28.07
N GLU A 457 -3.76 -9.48 -27.54
CA GLU A 457 -2.45 -9.24 -28.14
C GLU A 457 -1.37 -9.78 -27.20
N ILE A 458 -0.42 -10.54 -27.76
CA ILE A 458 0.79 -10.94 -27.06
C ILE A 458 1.89 -9.93 -27.40
N VAL A 459 2.32 -9.16 -26.41
CA VAL A 459 3.33 -8.11 -26.56
C VAL A 459 4.68 -8.66 -26.08
N ARG A 460 5.71 -8.54 -26.90
CA ARG A 460 7.08 -9.01 -26.59
C ARG A 460 8.03 -7.83 -26.43
N PRO A 461 8.15 -7.24 -25.24
CA PRO A 461 9.01 -6.09 -25.01
C PRO A 461 10.50 -6.49 -25.05
N ALA A 462 11.36 -5.57 -25.48
CA ALA A 462 12.79 -5.68 -25.26
C ALA A 462 13.11 -5.20 -23.84
N LEU A 463 13.72 -6.08 -23.02
CA LEU A 463 13.97 -5.84 -21.60
C LEU A 463 15.43 -6.07 -21.23
N THR A 464 15.87 -5.39 -20.18
CA THR A 464 17.17 -5.65 -19.55
C THR A 464 17.07 -6.73 -18.48
N PRO A 465 18.15 -7.49 -18.20
CA PRO A 465 18.15 -8.50 -17.15
C PRO A 465 17.88 -7.91 -15.76
N ALA A 466 17.06 -8.59 -14.97
CA ALA A 466 16.73 -8.17 -13.62
C ALA A 466 17.96 -8.21 -12.68
N ARG A 467 18.07 -7.20 -11.82
CA ARG A 467 19.11 -7.05 -10.78
C ARG A 467 18.65 -7.53 -9.40
N SER A 468 17.36 -7.84 -9.27
CA SER A 468 16.79 -8.59 -8.15
C SER A 468 16.08 -9.84 -8.66
N ARG A 469 16.08 -10.89 -7.83
CA ARG A 469 15.51 -12.18 -8.19
C ARG A 469 14.75 -12.77 -7.01
N VAL A 470 13.47 -13.10 -7.24
CA VAL A 470 12.71 -13.96 -6.34
C VAL A 470 13.25 -15.39 -6.45
N LEU A 471 13.73 -15.92 -5.33
CA LEU A 471 14.25 -17.26 -5.19
C LEU A 471 13.14 -18.25 -4.87
N ASN A 472 12.23 -17.87 -3.98
CA ASN A 472 11.15 -18.70 -3.47
C ASN A 472 9.94 -17.84 -3.06
N SER A 473 8.73 -18.40 -3.18
CA SER A 473 7.48 -17.78 -2.74
C SER A 473 6.66 -18.82 -1.98
N ARG A 474 6.10 -18.46 -0.83
CA ARG A 474 5.22 -19.34 -0.05
C ARG A 474 4.01 -18.59 0.48
N SER A 475 2.83 -19.16 0.27
CA SER A 475 1.63 -18.73 0.98
C SER A 475 1.69 -19.22 2.42
N ILE A 476 1.21 -18.39 3.36
CA ILE A 476 1.02 -18.78 4.76
C ILE A 476 -0.45 -18.67 5.18
N LEU A 477 -1.33 -18.42 4.21
CA LEU A 477 -2.77 -18.43 4.40
C LEU A 477 -3.31 -19.86 4.34
N ASP A 478 -4.29 -20.13 5.20
CA ASP A 478 -5.07 -21.37 5.14
C ASP A 478 -5.99 -21.30 3.90
N PRO A 479 -5.85 -22.20 2.91
CA PRO A 479 -6.62 -22.15 1.68
C PRO A 479 -8.12 -22.44 1.90
N THR A 480 -8.51 -22.92 3.08
CA THR A 480 -9.91 -23.18 3.44
C THR A 480 -10.63 -21.94 3.97
N ILE A 481 -9.91 -20.87 4.29
CA ILE A 481 -10.49 -19.63 4.80
C ILE A 481 -10.93 -18.76 3.62
N VAL A 482 -12.14 -18.19 3.73
CA VAL A 482 -12.66 -17.20 2.76
C VAL A 482 -11.74 -15.97 2.74
N PRO A 483 -11.30 -15.49 1.57
CA PRO A 483 -10.47 -14.28 1.46
C PRO A 483 -11.14 -13.07 2.13
N LEU A 484 -10.32 -12.19 2.72
CA LEU A 484 -10.83 -10.99 3.40
C LEU A 484 -11.30 -9.92 2.41
N GLU A 485 -10.68 -9.86 1.23
CA GLU A 485 -10.98 -8.86 0.22
C GLU A 485 -12.43 -9.00 -0.28
N GLY A 486 -13.24 -7.99 0.04
CA GLY A 486 -14.65 -7.93 -0.35
C GLY A 486 -15.55 -8.97 0.32
N ALA A 487 -15.15 -9.48 1.49
CA ALA A 487 -15.96 -10.34 2.34
C ALA A 487 -17.17 -9.57 2.91
N GLU A 488 -18.38 -10.12 2.76
CA GLU A 488 -19.59 -9.49 3.31
C GLU A 488 -19.76 -9.74 4.81
N VAL A 489 -19.28 -10.88 5.30
CA VAL A 489 -19.32 -11.25 6.71
C VAL A 489 -17.90 -11.58 7.15
N VAL A 490 -17.47 -10.96 8.24
CA VAL A 490 -16.13 -11.16 8.81
C VAL A 490 -16.22 -11.47 10.29
N VAL A 491 -15.48 -12.48 10.73
CA VAL A 491 -15.31 -12.83 12.13
C VAL A 491 -13.92 -12.42 12.58
N GLY A 492 -13.86 -11.43 13.47
CA GLY A 492 -12.63 -10.90 14.02
C GLY A 492 -12.21 -11.57 15.32
N ILE A 493 -10.93 -11.91 15.42
CA ILE A 493 -10.32 -12.61 16.55
C ILE A 493 -9.40 -11.66 17.32
N GLY A 494 -9.70 -11.46 18.61
CA GLY A 494 -8.84 -10.76 19.56
C GLY A 494 -8.25 -11.67 20.63
N MET A 495 -7.42 -11.11 21.50
CA MET A 495 -6.74 -11.86 22.56
C MET A 495 -7.70 -12.53 23.55
N GLY A 496 -8.94 -12.03 23.67
CA GLY A 496 -9.96 -12.57 24.58
C GLY A 496 -10.43 -13.99 24.24
N VAL A 497 -10.05 -14.56 23.09
CA VAL A 497 -10.32 -15.97 22.76
C VAL A 497 -9.50 -16.95 23.58
N GLY A 498 -8.43 -16.50 24.26
CA GLY A 498 -7.70 -17.29 25.25
C GLY A 498 -6.62 -18.23 24.70
N GLY A 499 -6.39 -18.26 23.37
CA GLY A 499 -5.30 -19.02 22.75
C GLY A 499 -5.73 -19.75 21.47
N PRO A 500 -4.83 -20.59 20.90
CA PRO A 500 -5.10 -21.34 19.67
C PRO A 500 -6.38 -22.20 19.70
N ASP A 501 -6.69 -22.84 20.83
CA ASP A 501 -7.93 -23.64 20.96
C ASP A 501 -9.20 -22.78 20.85
N GLY A 502 -9.15 -21.53 21.32
CA GLY A 502 -10.23 -20.56 21.17
C GLY A 502 -10.37 -20.11 19.71
N ILE A 503 -9.26 -19.98 18.99
CA ILE A 503 -9.25 -19.60 17.57
C ILE A 503 -9.96 -20.66 16.72
N GLU A 504 -9.71 -21.94 16.96
CA GLU A 504 -10.36 -23.01 16.18
C GLU A 504 -11.89 -23.00 16.35
N ARG A 505 -12.40 -22.72 17.56
CA ARG A 505 -13.84 -22.53 17.79
C ARG A 505 -14.41 -21.33 17.03
N VAL A 506 -13.65 -20.25 16.91
CA VAL A 506 -14.07 -19.08 16.12
C VAL A 506 -14.03 -19.38 14.62
N LYS A 507 -13.07 -20.18 14.15
CA LYS A 507 -13.05 -20.67 12.76
C LYS A 507 -14.23 -21.60 12.46
N ASP A 508 -14.67 -22.43 13.41
CA ASP A 508 -15.91 -23.22 13.25
C ASP A 508 -17.13 -22.32 13.01
N LEU A 509 -17.25 -21.23 13.79
CA LEU A 509 -18.29 -20.23 13.60
C LEU A 509 -18.18 -19.57 12.22
N ALA A 510 -16.98 -19.17 11.81
CA ALA A 510 -16.76 -18.55 10.51
C ALA A 510 -17.16 -19.48 9.36
N ARG A 511 -16.79 -20.77 9.43
CA ARG A 511 -17.22 -21.79 8.45
C ARG A 511 -18.74 -21.96 8.42
N ALA A 512 -19.41 -21.94 9.57
CA ALA A 512 -20.87 -22.03 9.63
C ALA A 512 -21.59 -20.82 9.02
N LEU A 513 -20.92 -19.66 8.98
CA LEU A 513 -21.44 -18.40 8.43
C LEU A 513 -20.95 -18.12 7.00
N ASP A 514 -20.11 -18.98 6.42
CA ASP A 514 -19.36 -18.69 5.19
C ASP A 514 -18.63 -17.34 5.25
N ALA A 515 -18.06 -17.04 6.42
CA ALA A 515 -17.46 -15.76 6.74
C ALA A 515 -15.93 -15.82 6.65
N ALA A 516 -15.33 -14.70 6.24
CA ALA A 516 -13.89 -14.53 6.32
C ALA A 516 -13.45 -14.34 7.79
N VAL A 517 -12.18 -14.66 8.08
CA VAL A 517 -11.61 -14.51 9.42
C VAL A 517 -10.52 -13.46 9.40
N CYS A 518 -10.55 -12.54 10.35
CA CYS A 518 -9.45 -11.61 10.59
C CYS A 518 -8.94 -11.68 12.03
N ALA A 519 -7.79 -11.08 12.28
CA ALA A 519 -7.16 -11.03 13.59
C ALA A 519 -6.76 -9.60 13.96
N THR A 520 -6.76 -9.31 15.25
CA THR A 520 -6.11 -8.10 15.79
C THR A 520 -4.59 -8.21 15.65
N ARG A 521 -3.89 -7.07 15.62
CA ARG A 521 -2.42 -7.04 15.60
C ARG A 521 -1.78 -7.94 16.67
N ARG A 522 -2.26 -7.85 17.93
CA ARG A 522 -1.71 -8.62 19.05
C ARG A 522 -1.78 -10.13 18.80
N VAL A 523 -2.89 -10.63 18.25
CA VAL A 523 -3.05 -12.05 17.92
C VAL A 523 -2.02 -12.48 16.88
N THR A 524 -1.76 -11.65 15.87
CA THR A 524 -0.76 -11.97 14.85
C THR A 524 0.68 -11.81 15.35
N ASP A 525 0.95 -10.90 16.29
CA ASP A 525 2.27 -10.67 16.86
C ASP A 525 2.70 -11.82 17.80
N GLU A 526 1.73 -12.47 18.47
CA GLU A 526 1.94 -13.72 19.22
C GLU A 526 2.08 -14.95 18.30
N GLY A 527 1.95 -14.78 16.98
CA GLY A 527 2.07 -15.86 16.00
C GLY A 527 0.88 -16.81 15.94
N TRP A 528 -0.26 -16.47 16.54
CA TRP A 528 -1.45 -17.33 16.55
C TRP A 528 -2.19 -17.34 15.20
N MET A 529 -2.10 -16.24 14.45
CA MET A 529 -2.68 -16.10 13.12
C MET A 529 -1.70 -15.39 12.16
N PRO A 530 -1.76 -15.68 10.84
CA PRO A 530 -0.97 -14.98 9.84
C PRO A 530 -1.19 -13.45 9.83
N ARG A 531 -0.14 -12.71 9.47
CA ARG A 531 -0.18 -11.24 9.38
C ARG A 531 -1.10 -10.73 8.26
N GLN A 532 -1.26 -11.52 7.20
CA GLN A 532 -2.13 -11.26 6.05
C GLN A 532 -3.62 -11.22 6.44
N LEU A 533 -3.96 -11.74 7.63
CA LEU A 533 -5.30 -11.68 8.21
C LEU A 533 -5.46 -10.55 9.23
N GLN A 534 -4.41 -9.74 9.46
CA GLN A 534 -4.49 -8.62 10.39
C GLN A 534 -5.39 -7.52 9.82
N VAL A 535 -6.35 -7.04 10.61
CA VAL A 535 -7.15 -5.85 10.31
C VAL A 535 -6.76 -4.71 11.25
N GLY A 536 -6.75 -3.47 10.73
CA GLY A 536 -6.43 -2.26 11.48
C GLY A 536 -5.46 -1.33 10.75
N LEU A 537 -4.94 -0.32 11.47
CA LEU A 537 -4.06 0.75 10.96
C LEU A 537 -2.83 0.24 10.22
N THR A 538 -2.23 -0.86 10.68
CA THR A 538 -1.09 -1.49 9.99
C THR A 538 -1.52 -2.74 9.22
N GLY A 539 -2.78 -3.15 9.34
CA GLY A 539 -3.36 -4.32 8.68
C GLY A 539 -4.07 -3.97 7.38
N LYS A 540 -5.00 -4.84 6.99
CA LYS A 540 -5.98 -4.56 5.94
C LYS A 540 -7.10 -3.69 6.51
N THR A 541 -7.66 -2.84 5.66
CA THR A 541 -8.97 -2.22 5.89
C THR A 541 -10.03 -3.06 5.17
N ILE A 542 -11.13 -3.34 5.84
CA ILE A 542 -12.26 -4.10 5.34
C ILE A 542 -13.54 -3.28 5.52
N GLU A 543 -14.56 -3.57 4.71
CA GLU A 543 -15.88 -2.95 4.82
C GLU A 543 -16.99 -4.02 4.75
N PRO A 544 -17.03 -4.94 5.72
CA PRO A 544 -18.04 -5.99 5.72
C PRO A 544 -19.42 -5.41 6.05
N ARG A 545 -20.45 -6.07 5.55
CA ARG A 545 -21.84 -5.81 5.91
C ARG A 545 -22.11 -6.22 7.37
N LEU A 546 -21.44 -7.27 7.85
CA LEU A 546 -21.54 -7.78 9.22
C LEU A 546 -20.15 -8.15 9.76
N TYR A 547 -19.78 -7.60 10.93
CA TYR A 547 -18.52 -7.90 11.61
C TYR A 547 -18.78 -8.46 13.01
N PHE A 548 -18.27 -9.66 13.29
CA PHE A 548 -18.30 -10.27 14.63
C PHE A 548 -17.00 -9.99 15.36
N ALA A 549 -17.03 -9.19 16.43
CA ALA A 549 -15.85 -8.87 17.23
C ALA A 549 -15.68 -9.84 18.41
N ILE A 550 -14.95 -10.95 18.23
CA ILE A 550 -14.80 -11.97 19.27
C ILE A 550 -13.51 -11.76 20.08
N GLY A 551 -13.65 -11.36 21.35
CA GLY A 551 -12.50 -11.13 22.24
C GLY A 551 -11.65 -9.90 21.87
N ILE A 552 -12.23 -8.93 21.17
CA ILE A 552 -11.58 -7.69 20.71
C ILE A 552 -11.95 -6.54 21.64
N SER A 553 -10.97 -5.76 22.09
CA SER A 553 -11.17 -4.65 23.02
C SER A 553 -11.69 -3.36 22.40
N GLY A 554 -11.69 -3.24 21.07
CA GLY A 554 -12.09 -2.03 20.35
C GLY A 554 -11.03 -0.93 20.35
N ALA A 555 -9.73 -1.27 20.37
CA ALA A 555 -8.66 -0.27 20.26
C ALA A 555 -8.77 0.53 18.94
N PRO A 556 -8.49 1.86 18.92
CA PRO A 556 -8.57 2.69 17.71
C PRO A 556 -7.81 2.11 16.52
N ASN A 557 -6.62 1.59 16.78
CA ASN A 557 -5.77 0.98 15.75
C ASN A 557 -6.43 -0.24 15.08
N HIS A 558 -7.37 -0.92 15.73
CA HIS A 558 -8.15 -1.98 15.10
C HIS A 558 -9.41 -1.43 14.43
N LEU A 559 -10.13 -0.54 15.13
CA LEU A 559 -11.38 0.06 14.66
C LEU A 559 -11.24 0.88 13.38
N ILE A 560 -10.07 1.45 13.09
CA ILE A 560 -9.84 2.18 11.84
C ILE A 560 -9.79 1.27 10.60
N GLY A 561 -9.55 -0.03 10.79
CA GLY A 561 -9.52 -1.02 9.72
C GLY A 561 -10.86 -1.71 9.45
N ILE A 562 -11.89 -1.41 10.24
CA ILE A 562 -13.28 -1.81 10.06
C ILE A 562 -14.06 -0.52 9.77
#